data_AF-A8B961-F1
#
_entry.id   AF-A8B961-F1
#
_cell.length_a   1.000
_cell.length_b   1.000
_cell.length_c   1.000
_cell.angle_alpha   90.00
_cell.angle_beta   90.00
_cell.angle_gamma   90.00
#
_symmetry.space_group_name_H-M   'P 1'
#
loop_
_entity.id
_entity.type
_entity.pdbx_description
1 polymer ?
#
loop_
_entity_poly.entity_id
_entity_poly.type
_entity_poly.pdbx_seq_one_letter_code
_entity_poly.pdbx_strand_id
1 'polypeptide(L)'
;MSIQDILAPFTEGCDAKGSPATFVLLGNGDAYKGALATRLLGKQVIIPPGTSKYTTLLVSSDRGADDAAPVSCFILGSSGLLKDKLHDLDFFADPEQLHLVLLISAASVSLCVTETKAWLDAVYALSKRQRFSSCTILLTDSTQLQNTNPVSRSIALRCVRALALVANAKLFPSSDGSACPQRTTVYSAAGTDDTGPIARHLLGHTKGGAHAFDFTIDEDEAILRIPPGMDSHTMICQSSSPDEALKVQMGAFKTNVQDGDGPQDEEQISSLSDYFGYVTAKTKAEDPVLSDLLAGLSVAAGKF
;
A
#
# COMPACT_ATOMS: atom_id res chain seq x y z
N MET A 1 0.63 -28.11 10.00
CA MET A 1 -0.56 -27.24 10.07
C MET A 1 -0.60 -26.49 8.76
N SER A 2 -1.56 -26.82 7.89
CA SER A 2 -1.65 -26.25 6.55
C SER A 2 -2.41 -24.92 6.61
N ILE A 3 -2.21 -24.02 5.64
CA ILE A 3 -3.01 -22.78 5.52
C ILE A 3 -4.52 -23.08 5.43
N GLN A 4 -4.89 -24.27 4.93
CA GLN A 4 -6.28 -24.73 4.86
C GLN A 4 -6.89 -24.93 6.25
N ASP A 5 -6.11 -25.31 7.27
CA ASP A 5 -6.59 -25.53 8.64
C ASP A 5 -6.91 -24.21 9.36
N ILE A 6 -6.40 -23.07 8.86
CA ILE A 6 -6.66 -21.72 9.40
C ILE A 6 -7.97 -21.14 8.84
N LEU A 7 -8.48 -21.67 7.71
CA LEU A 7 -9.58 -21.09 6.93
C LEU A 7 -10.87 -21.93 6.93
N ALA A 8 -10.94 -23.02 7.69
CA ALA A 8 -12.06 -23.96 7.67
C ALA A 8 -13.37 -23.53 8.37
N PRO A 9 -13.45 -22.59 9.34
CA PRO A 9 -14.71 -22.35 10.06
C PRO A 9 -15.73 -21.44 9.34
N PHE A 10 -15.50 -21.05 8.08
CA PHE A 10 -16.23 -19.94 7.43
C PHE A 10 -17.40 -20.35 6.50
N THR A 11 -17.93 -21.57 6.61
CA THR A 11 -19.09 -22.02 5.80
C THR A 11 -20.42 -22.08 6.57
N GLU A 12 -20.58 -21.36 7.68
CA GLU A 12 -21.89 -21.21 8.33
C GLU A 12 -22.52 -19.87 7.96
N GLY A 13 -23.56 -19.94 7.12
CA GLY A 13 -24.34 -18.81 6.66
C GLY A 13 -25.06 -18.12 7.83
N CYS A 14 -24.80 -16.83 7.97
CA CYS A 14 -25.51 -15.97 8.90
C CYS A 14 -26.28 -14.92 8.09
N ASP A 15 -27.60 -14.86 8.30
CA ASP A 15 -28.53 -13.93 7.66
C ASP A 15 -28.22 -12.47 8.08
N ALA A 16 -27.23 -11.83 7.45
CA ALA A 16 -26.96 -10.41 7.60
C ALA A 16 -27.67 -9.60 6.50
N LYS A 17 -28.44 -8.58 6.88
CA LYS A 17 -29.23 -7.71 5.97
C LYS A 17 -28.41 -6.74 5.10
N GLY A 18 -27.08 -6.83 5.09
CA GLY A 18 -26.21 -5.99 4.25
C GLY A 18 -25.10 -6.81 3.59
N SER A 19 -24.60 -6.34 2.45
CA SER A 19 -23.55 -7.02 1.69
C SER A 19 -22.24 -7.06 2.49
N PRO A 20 -21.64 -8.25 2.74
CA PRO A 20 -20.35 -8.36 3.41
C PRO A 20 -19.30 -7.51 2.71
N ALA A 21 -18.29 -7.04 3.44
CA ALA A 21 -17.12 -6.39 2.86
C ALA A 21 -15.84 -7.04 3.35
N THR A 22 -14.95 -7.39 2.41
CA THR A 22 -13.64 -7.96 2.70
C THR A 22 -12.56 -6.99 2.23
N PHE A 23 -11.75 -6.50 3.17
CA PHE A 23 -10.61 -5.65 2.88
C PHE A 23 -9.31 -6.45 2.94
N VAL A 24 -8.42 -6.25 1.97
CA VAL A 24 -7.07 -6.80 1.97
C VAL A 24 -6.09 -5.65 2.14
N LEU A 25 -5.42 -5.61 3.28
CA LEU A 25 -4.46 -4.58 3.65
C LEU A 25 -3.05 -5.06 3.29
N LEU A 26 -2.47 -4.39 2.30
CA LEU A 26 -1.16 -4.67 1.70
C LEU A 26 -0.21 -3.50 1.96
N GLY A 27 1.06 -3.65 1.60
CA GLY A 27 2.03 -2.56 1.67
C GLY A 27 2.94 -2.59 2.90
N ASN A 28 3.80 -1.57 2.99
CA ASN A 28 4.84 -1.41 4.01
C ASN A 28 4.47 -0.42 5.13
N GLY A 29 3.26 0.16 5.14
CA GLY A 29 2.72 1.00 6.21
C GLY A 29 2.18 0.18 7.40
N ASP A 30 3.05 -0.58 8.09
CA ASP A 30 2.66 -1.58 9.10
C ASP A 30 1.83 -1.00 10.26
N ALA A 31 2.20 0.17 10.81
CA ALA A 31 1.46 0.83 11.88
C ALA A 31 0.03 1.21 11.45
N TYR A 32 -0.13 1.62 10.19
CA TYR A 32 -1.41 2.04 9.63
C TYR A 32 -2.29 0.84 9.28
N LYS A 33 -1.73 -0.34 9.00
CA LYS A 33 -2.51 -1.56 8.76
C LYS A 33 -3.33 -1.93 10.00
N GLY A 34 -2.69 -1.95 11.17
CA GLY A 34 -3.37 -2.24 12.43
C GLY A 34 -4.39 -1.17 12.82
N ALA A 35 -4.03 0.10 12.66
CA ALA A 35 -4.94 1.21 12.92
C ALA A 35 -6.17 1.17 11.99
N LEU A 36 -5.97 1.01 10.68
CA LEU A 36 -7.06 0.95 9.71
C LEU A 36 -7.95 -0.27 9.93
N ALA A 37 -7.38 -1.46 10.14
CA ALA A 37 -8.16 -2.66 10.49
C ALA A 37 -9.01 -2.44 11.74
N THR A 38 -8.44 -1.82 12.78
CA THR A 38 -9.16 -1.47 14.01
C THR A 38 -10.37 -0.59 13.72
N ARG A 39 -10.21 0.43 12.86
CA ARG A 39 -11.31 1.35 12.48
C ARG A 39 -12.37 0.67 11.61
N LEU A 40 -11.96 -0.17 10.65
CA LEU A 40 -12.87 -0.90 9.77
C LEU A 40 -13.75 -1.89 10.54
N LEU A 41 -13.15 -2.63 11.47
CA LEU A 41 -13.84 -3.66 12.24
C LEU A 41 -14.60 -3.08 13.44
N GLY A 42 -14.13 -1.95 13.99
CA GLY A 42 -14.64 -1.37 15.22
C GLY A 42 -14.20 -2.11 16.48
N LYS A 43 -13.15 -2.93 16.39
CA LYS A 43 -12.49 -3.60 17.53
C LYS A 43 -10.98 -3.48 17.41
N GLN A 44 -10.28 -3.44 18.54
CA GLN A 44 -8.82 -3.30 18.55
C GLN A 44 -8.14 -4.49 17.85
N VAL A 45 -7.30 -4.18 16.86
CA VAL A 45 -6.45 -5.15 16.18
C VAL A 45 -5.00 -4.82 16.47
N ILE A 46 -4.30 -5.76 17.10
CA ILE A 46 -2.88 -5.62 17.42
C ILE A 46 -2.12 -6.53 16.47
N ILE A 47 -1.17 -5.95 15.72
CA ILE A 47 -0.23 -6.70 14.88
C ILE A 47 1.06 -6.84 15.70
N PRO A 48 1.44 -8.06 16.15
CA PRO A 48 2.64 -8.24 16.95
C PRO A 48 3.91 -7.79 16.20
N PRO A 49 4.83 -7.08 16.88
CA PRO A 49 6.13 -6.71 16.29
C PRO A 49 6.87 -7.96 15.78
N GLY A 50 7.44 -7.91 14.57
CA GLY A 50 8.15 -9.03 13.95
C GLY A 50 7.29 -9.99 13.10
N THR A 51 5.97 -10.05 13.32
CA THR A 51 5.05 -10.82 12.46
C THR A 51 4.66 -10.05 11.19
N SER A 52 4.89 -8.73 11.18
CA SER A 52 4.44 -7.80 10.14
C SER A 52 5.11 -7.97 8.78
N LYS A 53 6.17 -8.78 8.64
CA LYS A 53 6.85 -9.01 7.35
C LYS A 53 6.29 -10.21 6.58
N TYR A 54 5.84 -11.27 7.26
CA TYR A 54 5.50 -12.56 6.62
C TYR A 54 4.12 -13.11 6.96
N THR A 55 3.35 -12.44 7.81
CA THR A 55 2.08 -13.01 8.31
C THR A 55 0.89 -12.56 7.49
N THR A 56 -0.07 -13.47 7.31
CA THR A 56 -1.43 -13.15 6.91
C THR A 56 -2.33 -13.29 8.14
N LEU A 57 -2.93 -12.21 8.59
CA LEU A 57 -3.91 -12.22 9.68
C LEU A 57 -5.30 -12.00 9.11
N LEU A 58 -6.25 -12.89 9.40
CA LEU A 58 -7.66 -12.68 9.13
C LEU A 58 -8.36 -12.22 10.41
N VAL A 59 -9.03 -11.07 10.35
CA VAL A 59 -9.83 -10.55 11.47
C VAL A 59 -11.21 -10.14 10.95
N SER A 60 -12.26 -10.64 11.59
CA SER A 60 -13.64 -10.33 11.23
C SER A 60 -14.38 -9.68 12.40
N SER A 61 -15.38 -8.85 12.11
CA SER A 61 -16.19 -8.19 13.13
C SER A 61 -17.27 -9.12 13.69
N ASP A 62 -17.36 -9.28 15.01
CA ASP A 62 -18.42 -10.06 15.70
C ASP A 62 -19.67 -9.19 15.97
N ARG A 63 -20.06 -8.33 15.02
CA ARG A 63 -21.11 -7.32 15.28
C ARG A 63 -22.49 -7.97 15.38
N GLY A 64 -22.92 -8.23 16.61
CA GLY A 64 -24.29 -8.61 16.98
C GLY A 64 -25.28 -7.43 17.06
N ALA A 65 -25.19 -6.45 16.16
CA ALA A 65 -26.17 -5.37 16.05
C ALA A 65 -26.89 -5.49 14.70
N ASP A 66 -28.22 -5.64 14.75
CA ASP A 66 -29.16 -6.13 13.72
C ASP A 66 -29.13 -5.49 12.31
N ASP A 67 -28.21 -4.57 12.00
CA ASP A 67 -28.25 -3.79 10.75
C ASP A 67 -26.87 -3.48 10.12
N ALA A 68 -25.78 -4.08 10.62
CA ALA A 68 -24.45 -3.87 10.04
C ALA A 68 -23.94 -5.13 9.31
N ALA A 69 -23.62 -4.98 8.01
CA ALA A 69 -22.98 -6.04 7.25
C ALA A 69 -21.63 -6.47 7.88
N PRO A 70 -21.30 -7.78 7.84
CA PRO A 70 -20.04 -8.26 8.37
C PRO A 70 -18.85 -7.68 7.59
N VAL A 71 -17.81 -7.26 8.31
CA VAL A 71 -16.56 -6.78 7.74
C VAL A 71 -15.43 -7.73 8.11
N SER A 72 -14.63 -8.10 7.12
CA SER A 72 -13.43 -8.92 7.26
C SER A 72 -12.20 -8.16 6.76
N CYS A 73 -11.06 -8.37 7.40
CA CYS A 73 -9.78 -7.80 7.00
C CYS A 73 -8.71 -8.89 6.90
N PHE A 74 -8.10 -9.05 5.73
CA PHE A 74 -6.84 -9.77 5.54
C PHE A 74 -5.69 -8.78 5.66
N ILE A 75 -4.82 -8.95 6.64
CA ILE A 75 -3.65 -8.10 6.83
C ILE A 75 -2.42 -8.89 6.42
N LEU A 76 -1.75 -8.45 5.35
CA LEU A 76 -0.57 -9.12 4.84
C LEU A 76 0.69 -8.38 5.27
N GLY A 77 1.75 -9.16 5.44
CA GLY A 77 3.06 -8.62 5.78
C GLY A 77 3.71 -7.81 4.65
N SER A 78 4.70 -7.00 5.02
CA SER A 78 5.39 -6.05 4.15
C SER A 78 6.58 -6.63 3.36
N SER A 79 6.87 -7.93 3.46
CA SER A 79 8.04 -8.52 2.78
C SER A 79 7.91 -8.54 1.25
N GLY A 80 9.06 -8.42 0.57
CA GLY A 80 9.15 -8.62 -0.88
C GLY A 80 8.69 -10.01 -1.32
N LEU A 81 8.93 -11.05 -0.52
CA LEU A 81 8.46 -12.41 -0.80
C LEU A 81 6.93 -12.48 -0.93
N LEU A 82 6.18 -11.81 -0.05
CA LEU A 82 4.71 -11.77 -0.13
C LEU A 82 4.23 -10.98 -1.35
N LYS A 83 4.95 -9.92 -1.73
CA LYS A 83 4.66 -9.15 -2.95
C LYS A 83 4.77 -10.03 -4.19
N ASP A 84 5.83 -10.82 -4.31
CA ASP A 84 6.04 -11.75 -5.43
C ASP A 84 5.03 -12.89 -5.45
N LYS A 85 4.53 -13.28 -4.28
CA LYS A 85 3.61 -14.41 -4.08
C LYS A 85 2.15 -14.02 -3.93
N LEU A 86 1.81 -12.74 -4.08
CA LEU A 86 0.43 -12.25 -3.87
C LEU A 86 -0.59 -12.97 -4.77
N HIS A 87 -0.20 -13.29 -6.02
CA HIS A 87 -1.05 -14.00 -6.98
C HIS A 87 -1.31 -15.48 -6.65
N ASP A 88 -0.51 -16.06 -5.75
CA ASP A 88 -0.69 -17.43 -5.27
C ASP A 88 -1.78 -17.51 -4.18
N LEU A 89 -2.16 -16.37 -3.58
CA LEU A 89 -3.16 -16.29 -2.51
C LEU A 89 -4.59 -16.26 -3.06
N ASP A 90 -5.51 -16.93 -2.37
CA ASP A 90 -6.95 -16.85 -2.62
C ASP A 90 -7.63 -16.13 -1.45
N PHE A 91 -8.29 -15.01 -1.74
CA PHE A 91 -9.10 -14.30 -0.76
C PHE A 91 -10.56 -14.77 -0.94
N PHE A 92 -11.03 -15.69 -0.12
CA PHE A 92 -12.35 -16.35 -0.23
C PHE A 92 -13.53 -15.37 -0.05
N ALA A 93 -13.75 -14.48 -1.02
CA ALA A 93 -14.76 -13.44 -1.02
C ALA A 93 -15.27 -13.21 -2.44
N ASP A 94 -16.53 -12.81 -2.55
CA ASP A 94 -17.12 -12.41 -3.84
C ASP A 94 -16.33 -11.21 -4.42
N PRO A 95 -16.06 -11.19 -5.74
CA PRO A 95 -15.30 -10.09 -6.35
C PRO A 95 -15.87 -8.70 -6.08
N GLU A 96 -17.19 -8.57 -5.95
CA GLU A 96 -17.86 -7.28 -5.69
C GLU A 96 -17.70 -6.81 -4.23
N GLN A 97 -17.35 -7.72 -3.33
CA GLN A 97 -17.16 -7.48 -1.89
C GLN A 97 -15.68 -7.40 -1.50
N LEU A 98 -14.76 -7.71 -2.43
CA LEU A 98 -13.33 -7.70 -2.18
C LEU A 98 -12.72 -6.33 -2.52
N HIS A 99 -12.06 -5.70 -1.56
CA HIS A 99 -11.46 -4.38 -1.70
C HIS A 99 -9.98 -4.43 -1.31
N LEU A 100 -9.10 -3.99 -2.20
CA LEU A 100 -7.66 -3.93 -1.91
C LEU A 100 -7.29 -2.55 -1.38
N VAL A 101 -6.47 -2.51 -0.33
CA VAL A 101 -5.91 -1.26 0.22
C VAL A 101 -4.39 -1.41 0.30
N LEU A 102 -3.67 -0.57 -0.44
CA LEU A 102 -2.22 -0.48 -0.46
C LEU A 102 -1.78 0.60 0.52
N LEU A 103 -1.22 0.22 1.67
CA LEU A 103 -0.68 1.16 2.65
C LEU A 103 0.82 1.33 2.39
N ILE A 104 1.17 2.40 1.68
CA ILE A 104 2.52 2.67 1.21
C ILE A 104 3.16 3.72 2.10
N SER A 105 4.28 3.39 2.74
CA SER A 105 5.04 4.36 3.53
C SER A 105 5.65 5.43 2.64
N ALA A 106 5.31 6.68 2.95
CA ALA A 106 5.83 7.87 2.32
C ALA A 106 7.04 8.43 3.08
N ALA A 107 7.78 7.57 3.80
CA ALA A 107 8.97 7.96 4.57
C ALA A 107 10.08 8.61 3.72
N SER A 108 10.12 8.36 2.42
CA SER A 108 10.96 9.09 1.48
C SER A 108 10.31 9.19 0.09
N VAL A 109 10.76 10.16 -0.70
CA VAL A 109 10.35 10.34 -2.11
C VAL A 109 10.55 9.06 -2.92
N SER A 110 11.71 8.42 -2.77
CA SER A 110 12.04 7.22 -3.55
C SER A 110 11.20 6.02 -3.13
N LEU A 111 11.07 5.80 -1.82
CA LEU A 111 10.30 4.68 -1.28
C LEU A 111 8.83 4.76 -1.70
N CYS A 112 8.23 5.95 -1.60
CA CYS A 112 6.83 6.19 -1.96
C CYS A 112 6.52 5.75 -3.41
N VAL A 113 7.35 6.16 -4.36
CA VAL A 113 7.15 5.85 -5.79
C VAL A 113 7.45 4.39 -6.11
N THR A 114 8.59 3.88 -5.63
CA THR A 114 9.05 2.52 -5.94
C THR A 114 8.15 1.46 -5.32
N GLU A 115 7.73 1.63 -4.07
CA GLU A 115 6.81 0.70 -3.41
C GLU A 115 5.40 0.77 -4.01
N THR A 116 4.90 1.96 -4.32
CA THR A 116 3.61 2.10 -5.03
C THR A 116 3.62 1.30 -6.34
N LYS A 117 4.65 1.49 -7.17
CA LYS A 117 4.78 0.77 -8.43
C LYS A 117 4.84 -0.74 -8.19
N ALA A 118 5.70 -1.19 -7.27
CA ALA A 118 5.93 -2.61 -7.02
C ALA A 118 4.67 -3.32 -6.51
N TRP A 119 3.91 -2.69 -5.60
CA TRP A 119 2.65 -3.26 -5.10
C TRP A 119 1.54 -3.24 -6.16
N LEU A 120 1.47 -2.21 -7.01
CA LEU A 120 0.51 -2.20 -8.13
C LEU A 120 0.83 -3.28 -9.16
N ASP A 121 2.11 -3.55 -9.45
CA ASP A 121 2.51 -4.65 -10.31
C ASP A 121 2.10 -6.02 -9.71
N ALA A 122 2.24 -6.19 -8.40
CA ALA A 122 1.78 -7.40 -7.70
C ALA A 122 0.25 -7.54 -7.70
N VAL A 123 -0.49 -6.44 -7.48
CA VAL A 123 -1.96 -6.42 -7.58
C VAL A 123 -2.42 -6.72 -8.99
N TYR A 124 -1.72 -6.25 -10.01
CA TYR A 124 -2.01 -6.59 -11.40
C TYR A 124 -1.77 -8.08 -11.70
N ALA A 125 -0.75 -8.70 -11.10
CA ALA A 125 -0.57 -10.15 -11.19
C ALA A 125 -1.73 -10.91 -10.53
N LEU A 126 -2.17 -10.47 -9.34
CA LEU A 126 -3.35 -11.03 -8.65
C LEU A 126 -4.63 -10.85 -9.49
N SER A 127 -4.84 -9.69 -10.12
CA SER A 127 -6.07 -9.38 -10.86
C SER A 127 -6.31 -10.29 -12.07
N LYS A 128 -5.26 -10.95 -12.58
CA LYS A 128 -5.37 -11.96 -13.64
C LYS A 128 -6.07 -13.23 -13.18
N ARG A 129 -6.04 -13.52 -11.87
CA ARG A 129 -6.62 -14.71 -11.25
C ARG A 129 -7.88 -14.40 -10.46
N GLN A 130 -7.88 -13.29 -9.72
CA GLN A 130 -8.97 -12.91 -8.84
C GLN A 130 -9.41 -11.47 -9.08
N ARG A 131 -10.70 -11.28 -9.38
CA ARG A 131 -11.30 -9.95 -9.49
C ARG A 131 -11.61 -9.36 -8.12
N PHE A 132 -11.62 -8.04 -8.04
CA PHE A 132 -11.97 -7.27 -6.85
C PHE A 132 -12.73 -6.01 -7.25
N SER A 133 -13.40 -5.41 -6.28
CA SER A 133 -14.33 -4.30 -6.45
C SER A 133 -13.60 -2.97 -6.59
N SER A 134 -12.57 -2.73 -5.77
CA SER A 134 -11.81 -1.47 -5.77
C SER A 134 -10.36 -1.64 -5.31
N CYS A 135 -9.53 -0.64 -5.60
CA CYS A 135 -8.15 -0.53 -5.13
C CYS A 135 -7.90 0.86 -4.54
N THR A 136 -7.46 0.93 -3.29
CA THR A 136 -7.15 2.19 -2.61
C THR A 136 -5.65 2.28 -2.37
N ILE A 137 -5.01 3.36 -2.79
CA ILE A 137 -3.63 3.68 -2.42
C ILE A 137 -3.68 4.65 -1.25
N LEU A 138 -3.13 4.26 -0.12
CA LEU A 138 -2.99 5.08 1.07
C LEU A 138 -1.51 5.35 1.34
N LEU A 139 -1.07 6.57 1.04
CA LEU A 139 0.25 7.06 1.41
C LEU A 139 0.28 7.35 2.91
N THR A 140 1.06 6.58 3.66
CA THR A 140 1.22 6.72 5.11
C THR A 140 2.42 7.58 5.44
N ASP A 141 2.47 8.15 6.65
CA ASP A 141 3.57 9.01 7.10
C ASP A 141 3.81 10.21 6.17
N SER A 142 2.73 10.80 5.61
CA SER A 142 2.86 11.85 4.59
C SER A 142 3.56 13.13 5.08
N THR A 143 3.62 13.34 6.39
CA THR A 143 4.42 14.40 7.03
C THR A 143 5.91 14.28 6.72
N GLN A 144 6.42 13.07 6.49
CA GLN A 144 7.80 12.88 6.09
C GLN A 144 8.07 13.46 4.69
N LEU A 145 7.11 13.35 3.76
CA LEU A 145 7.22 14.00 2.45
C LEU A 145 7.18 15.53 2.56
N GLN A 146 6.40 16.10 3.48
CA GLN A 146 6.35 17.56 3.71
C GLN A 146 7.74 18.13 4.03
N ASN A 147 8.58 17.34 4.70
CA ASN A 147 9.95 17.73 5.06
C ASN A 147 10.97 17.60 3.91
N THR A 148 10.57 17.04 2.76
CA THR A 148 11.45 16.89 1.60
C THR A 148 11.42 18.10 0.67
N ASN A 149 12.36 18.15 -0.28
CA ASN A 149 12.40 19.19 -1.31
C ASN A 149 11.03 19.28 -2.04
N PRO A 150 10.43 20.48 -2.16
CA PRO A 150 9.11 20.64 -2.78
C PRO A 150 9.01 20.10 -4.21
N VAL A 151 10.07 20.24 -5.01
CA VAL A 151 10.14 19.73 -6.38
C VAL A 151 10.13 18.20 -6.37
N SER A 152 11.01 17.58 -5.57
CA SER A 152 11.08 16.12 -5.44
C SER A 152 9.77 15.53 -4.90
N ARG A 153 9.15 16.19 -3.91
CA ARG A 153 7.83 15.83 -3.38
C ARG A 153 6.76 15.90 -4.46
N SER A 154 6.64 17.02 -5.16
CA SER A 154 5.66 17.21 -6.24
C SER A 154 5.80 16.12 -7.30
N ILE A 155 7.03 15.82 -7.74
CA ILE A 155 7.31 14.75 -8.70
C ILE A 155 6.89 13.38 -8.15
N ALA A 156 7.17 13.08 -6.88
CA ALA A 156 6.76 11.82 -6.25
C ALA A 156 5.24 11.65 -6.24
N LEU A 157 4.51 12.67 -5.80
CA LEU A 157 3.05 12.65 -5.73
C LEU A 157 2.44 12.52 -7.13
N ARG A 158 3.00 13.21 -8.14
CA ARG A 158 2.58 13.07 -9.55
C ARG A 158 2.89 11.69 -10.11
N CYS A 159 4.00 11.05 -9.73
CA CYS A 159 4.29 9.66 -10.09
C CYS A 159 3.24 8.71 -9.50
N VAL A 160 2.92 8.84 -8.22
CA VAL A 160 1.89 8.01 -7.55
C VAL A 160 0.53 8.18 -8.25
N ARG A 161 0.13 9.42 -8.54
CA ARG A 161 -1.10 9.72 -9.28
C ARG A 161 -1.11 9.09 -10.68
N ALA A 162 -0.02 9.22 -11.43
CA ALA A 162 0.09 8.62 -12.76
C ALA A 162 0.06 7.08 -12.71
N LEU A 163 0.74 6.48 -11.73
CA LEU A 163 0.68 5.04 -11.46
C LEU A 163 -0.75 4.58 -11.16
N ALA A 164 -1.49 5.34 -10.35
CA ALA A 164 -2.88 5.04 -10.01
C ALA A 164 -3.79 5.07 -11.26
N LEU A 165 -3.64 6.06 -12.14
CA LEU A 165 -4.41 6.14 -13.38
C LEU A 165 -4.14 4.96 -14.33
N VAL A 166 -2.87 4.62 -14.53
CA VAL A 166 -2.47 3.46 -15.35
C VAL A 166 -2.95 2.16 -14.73
N ALA A 167 -2.84 2.02 -13.41
CA ALA A 167 -3.35 0.86 -12.70
C ALA A 167 -4.87 0.72 -12.85
N ASN A 168 -5.65 1.80 -12.72
CA ASN A 168 -7.09 1.73 -12.89
C ASN A 168 -7.50 1.14 -14.25
N ALA A 169 -6.87 1.62 -15.32
CA ALA A 169 -7.12 1.11 -16.68
C ALA A 169 -6.78 -0.38 -16.85
N LYS A 170 -5.74 -0.86 -16.16
CA LYS A 170 -5.28 -2.26 -16.22
C LYS A 170 -6.09 -3.19 -15.33
N LEU A 171 -6.48 -2.73 -14.14
CA LEU A 171 -7.18 -3.54 -13.13
C LEU A 171 -8.68 -3.62 -13.43
N PHE A 172 -9.25 -2.59 -14.05
CA PHE A 172 -10.68 -2.50 -14.34
C PHE A 172 -10.93 -2.22 -15.82
N PRO A 173 -10.48 -3.10 -16.74
CA PRO A 173 -10.68 -2.89 -18.16
C PRO A 173 -12.18 -2.87 -18.50
N SER A 174 -12.56 -2.01 -19.45
CA SER A 174 -13.92 -2.03 -20.00
C SER A 174 -14.13 -3.31 -20.82
N SER A 175 -15.23 -4.03 -20.55
CA SER A 175 -15.61 -5.24 -21.29
C SER A 175 -16.22 -4.94 -22.66
N ASP A 176 -16.92 -3.81 -22.79
CA ASP A 176 -17.88 -3.59 -23.88
C ASP A 176 -17.64 -2.27 -24.65
N GLY A 177 -16.43 -1.73 -24.59
CA GLY A 177 -16.08 -0.45 -25.23
C GLY A 177 -16.68 0.79 -24.54
N SER A 178 -17.34 0.60 -23.40
CA SER A 178 -17.76 1.69 -22.50
C SER A 178 -16.57 2.34 -21.80
N ALA A 179 -16.78 3.49 -21.16
CA ALA A 179 -15.73 4.13 -20.38
C ALA A 179 -15.20 3.19 -19.27
N CYS A 180 -13.88 3.16 -19.10
CA CYS A 180 -13.22 2.39 -18.05
C CYS A 180 -13.82 2.71 -16.67
N PRO A 181 -14.32 1.72 -15.91
CA PRO A 181 -14.78 1.92 -14.54
C PRO A 181 -13.70 2.59 -13.69
N GLN A 182 -14.07 3.66 -13.01
CA GLN A 182 -13.18 4.38 -12.11
C GLN A 182 -13.35 3.82 -10.70
N ARG A 183 -12.37 3.02 -10.25
CA ARG A 183 -12.43 2.23 -9.00
C ARG A 183 -11.16 2.34 -8.16
N THR A 184 -10.20 3.14 -8.60
CA THR A 184 -8.96 3.41 -7.88
C THR A 184 -9.04 4.73 -7.12
N THR A 185 -8.68 4.74 -5.84
CA THR A 185 -8.59 5.96 -5.02
C THR A 185 -7.16 6.21 -4.54
N VAL A 186 -6.83 7.46 -4.26
CA VAL A 186 -5.54 7.84 -3.67
C VAL A 186 -5.79 8.76 -2.48
N TYR A 187 -5.27 8.37 -1.32
CA TYR A 187 -5.30 9.13 -0.07
C TYR A 187 -3.91 9.29 0.50
N SER A 188 -3.68 10.38 1.23
CA SER A 188 -2.55 10.49 2.15
C SER A 188 -3.03 10.60 3.60
N ALA A 189 -2.22 10.09 4.51
CA ALA A 189 -2.42 10.13 5.94
C ALA A 189 -1.13 10.60 6.63
N ALA A 190 -1.25 11.70 7.38
CA ALA A 190 -0.17 12.28 8.15
C ALA A 190 0.15 11.44 9.39
N GLY A 191 -0.89 10.83 9.98
CA GLY A 191 -0.79 9.98 11.17
C GLY A 191 -1.84 8.86 11.17
N THR A 192 -1.74 7.94 12.13
CA THR A 192 -2.71 6.84 12.26
C THR A 192 -4.13 7.31 12.59
N ASP A 193 -4.29 8.52 13.12
CA ASP A 193 -5.60 9.10 13.42
C ASP A 193 -6.43 9.38 12.16
N ASP A 194 -5.76 9.63 11.03
CA ASP A 194 -6.40 9.85 9.73
C ASP A 194 -7.08 8.57 9.18
N THR A 195 -6.74 7.39 9.72
CA THR A 195 -7.37 6.13 9.32
C THR A 195 -8.87 6.08 9.69
N GLY A 196 -9.32 6.87 10.66
CA GLY A 196 -10.72 6.92 11.08
C GLY A 196 -11.66 7.46 9.98
N PRO A 197 -11.44 8.70 9.49
CA PRO A 197 -12.13 9.22 8.31
C PRO A 197 -12.03 8.30 7.08
N ILE A 198 -10.85 7.74 6.81
CA ILE A 198 -10.62 6.84 5.66
C ILE A 198 -11.45 5.56 5.78
N ALA A 199 -11.47 4.91 6.95
CA ALA A 199 -12.30 3.72 7.18
C ALA A 199 -13.78 4.00 6.99
N ARG A 200 -14.28 5.15 7.47
CA ARG A 200 -15.68 5.56 7.26
C ARG A 200 -16.02 5.72 5.78
N HIS A 201 -15.10 6.29 5.00
CA HIS A 201 -15.27 6.42 3.56
C HIS A 201 -15.29 5.06 2.86
N LEU A 202 -14.32 4.18 3.16
CA LEU A 202 -14.26 2.83 2.59
C LEU A 202 -15.54 2.03 2.88
N LEU A 203 -16.05 2.09 4.12
CA LEU A 203 -17.31 1.46 4.51
C LEU A 203 -18.56 2.15 3.93
N GLY A 204 -18.49 3.44 3.62
CA GLY A 204 -19.56 4.17 2.96
C GLY A 204 -19.75 3.68 1.52
N HIS A 205 -18.63 3.48 0.81
CA HIS A 205 -18.63 2.93 -0.55
C HIS A 205 -19.25 1.54 -0.64
N THR A 206 -18.99 0.66 0.33
CA THR A 206 -19.57 -0.70 0.35
C THR A 206 -21.08 -0.68 0.59
N LYS A 207 -21.62 0.40 1.17
CA LYS A 207 -23.05 0.55 1.48
C LYS A 207 -23.82 1.36 0.44
N GLY A 208 -23.18 1.76 -0.67
CA GLY A 208 -23.78 2.66 -1.66
C GLY A 208 -24.03 4.08 -1.13
N GLY A 209 -23.43 4.45 0.00
CA GLY A 209 -23.54 5.78 0.59
C GLY A 209 -22.48 6.74 0.05
N ALA A 210 -22.89 7.93 -0.37
CA ALA A 210 -21.98 8.98 -0.82
C ALA A 210 -21.37 9.72 0.39
N HIS A 211 -20.35 9.13 1.02
CA HIS A 211 -19.46 9.86 1.93
C HIS A 211 -18.15 10.16 1.22
N ALA A 212 -18.18 10.88 0.09
CA ALA A 212 -16.96 11.25 -0.60
C ALA A 212 -16.10 12.17 0.30
N PHE A 213 -14.80 11.92 0.38
CA PHE A 213 -13.88 12.99 0.76
C PHE A 213 -13.99 14.12 -0.26
N ASP A 214 -13.88 15.35 0.21
CA ASP A 214 -13.67 16.47 -0.69
C ASP A 214 -12.39 16.22 -1.50
N PHE A 215 -12.51 16.32 -2.82
CA PHE A 215 -11.38 16.21 -3.72
C PHE A 215 -10.35 17.29 -3.36
N THR A 216 -9.12 16.89 -3.05
CA THR A 216 -8.06 17.82 -2.66
C THR A 216 -6.72 17.29 -3.13
N ILE A 217 -5.95 18.16 -3.79
CA ILE A 217 -4.57 17.91 -4.16
C ILE A 217 -3.79 19.13 -3.68
N ASP A 218 -2.98 18.93 -2.66
CA ASP A 218 -2.01 19.91 -2.18
C ASP A 218 -0.64 19.24 -2.19
N GLU A 219 0.12 19.51 -3.25
CA GLU A 219 1.45 18.92 -3.42
C GLU A 219 2.46 19.53 -2.44
N ASP A 220 2.20 20.72 -1.91
CA ASP A 220 3.08 21.39 -0.95
C ASP A 220 2.92 20.78 0.44
N GLU A 221 1.69 20.52 0.84
CA GLU A 221 1.36 19.89 2.12
C GLU A 221 1.34 18.36 2.04
N ALA A 222 1.72 17.75 0.91
CA ALA A 222 1.64 16.30 0.69
C ALA A 222 0.23 15.71 0.95
N ILE A 223 -0.82 16.48 0.68
CA ILE A 223 -2.21 16.07 0.87
C ILE A 223 -2.77 15.58 -0.46
N LEU A 224 -3.14 14.30 -0.50
CA LEU A 224 -3.89 13.71 -1.60
C LEU A 224 -5.22 13.18 -1.06
N ARG A 225 -6.32 13.63 -1.63
CA ARG A 225 -7.67 13.10 -1.43
C ARG A 225 -8.34 13.02 -2.79
N ILE A 226 -8.17 11.87 -3.43
CA ILE A 226 -8.56 11.68 -4.82
C ILE A 226 -9.59 10.53 -4.87
N PRO A 227 -10.89 10.86 -4.92
CA PRO A 227 -11.94 9.88 -5.19
C PRO A 227 -11.80 9.30 -6.60
N PRO A 228 -12.47 8.17 -6.89
CA PRO A 228 -12.36 7.52 -8.19
C PRO A 228 -12.81 8.45 -9.32
N GLY A 229 -12.01 8.55 -10.38
CA GLY A 229 -12.35 9.29 -11.59
C GLY A 229 -12.23 10.81 -11.49
N MET A 230 -11.73 11.33 -10.37
CA MET A 230 -11.55 12.78 -10.16
C MET A 230 -10.16 13.29 -10.56
N ASP A 231 -9.22 12.39 -10.84
CA ASP A 231 -7.90 12.73 -11.35
C ASP A 231 -7.78 12.43 -12.85
N SER A 232 -6.84 13.10 -13.51
CA SER A 232 -6.58 12.91 -14.93
C SER A 232 -5.13 13.19 -15.29
N HIS A 233 -4.69 12.54 -16.36
CA HIS A 233 -3.35 12.68 -16.92
C HIS A 233 -3.07 14.11 -17.43
N THR A 234 -4.11 14.86 -17.79
CA THR A 234 -4.04 16.28 -18.13
C THR A 234 -3.85 17.15 -16.89
N MET A 235 -4.51 16.85 -15.77
CA MET A 235 -4.30 17.53 -14.48
C MET A 235 -2.92 17.26 -13.87
N ILE A 236 -2.28 16.13 -14.19
CA ILE A 236 -0.93 15.80 -13.71
C ILE A 236 0.13 16.60 -14.48
N CYS A 237 0.09 16.58 -15.82
CA CYS A 237 1.13 17.20 -16.65
C CYS A 237 0.72 17.54 -18.08
N GLN A 238 -0.57 17.78 -18.33
CA GLN A 238 -1.11 18.12 -19.67
C GLN A 238 -0.76 17.10 -20.76
N SER A 239 -0.54 15.85 -20.39
CA SER A 239 -0.24 14.76 -21.33
C SER A 239 -1.47 14.34 -22.14
N SER A 240 -1.26 13.53 -23.18
CA SER A 240 -2.33 12.99 -24.03
C SER A 240 -2.91 11.66 -23.51
N SER A 241 -2.22 10.98 -22.59
CA SER A 241 -2.67 9.70 -22.03
C SER A 241 -2.08 9.40 -20.64
N PRO A 242 -2.69 8.50 -19.84
CA PRO A 242 -2.12 8.04 -18.57
C PRO A 242 -0.71 7.43 -18.70
N ASP A 243 -0.44 6.65 -19.74
CA ASP A 243 0.89 6.07 -19.98
C ASP A 243 1.94 7.14 -20.31
N GLU A 244 1.57 8.18 -21.06
CA GLU A 244 2.45 9.31 -21.32
C GLU A 244 2.71 10.12 -20.04
N ALA A 245 1.68 10.42 -19.24
CA ALA A 245 1.86 11.04 -17.93
C ALA A 245 2.84 10.24 -17.07
N LEU A 246 2.66 8.92 -16.99
CA LEU A 246 3.53 8.05 -16.22
C LEU A 246 4.98 8.10 -16.76
N LYS A 247 5.16 8.05 -18.08
CA LYS A 247 6.49 8.14 -18.70
C LYS A 247 7.18 9.46 -18.38
N VAL A 248 6.47 10.59 -18.48
CA VAL A 248 7.01 11.93 -18.19
C VAL A 248 7.39 12.04 -16.72
N GLN A 249 6.49 11.66 -15.80
CA GLN A 249 6.73 11.80 -14.37
C GLN A 249 7.81 10.83 -13.87
N MET A 250 7.82 9.57 -14.33
CA MET A 250 8.89 8.62 -14.01
C MET A 250 10.23 9.03 -14.60
N GLY A 251 10.24 9.72 -15.75
CA GLY A 251 11.44 10.34 -16.31
C GLY A 251 11.97 11.45 -15.40
N ALA A 252 11.11 12.40 -15.02
CA ALA A 252 11.45 13.47 -14.10
C ALA A 252 11.93 12.94 -12.74
N PHE A 253 11.29 11.89 -12.22
CA PHE A 253 11.69 11.23 -10.99
C PHE A 253 13.09 10.62 -11.10
N LYS A 254 13.39 9.91 -12.19
CA LYS A 254 14.74 9.35 -12.40
C LYS A 254 15.80 10.44 -12.47
N THR A 255 15.55 11.54 -13.18
CA THR A 255 16.47 12.68 -13.26
C THR A 255 16.66 13.33 -11.89
N ASN A 256 15.59 13.59 -11.15
CA ASN A 256 15.69 14.26 -9.84
C ASN A 256 16.24 13.37 -8.72
N VAL A 257 16.12 12.05 -8.83
CA VAL A 257 16.77 11.11 -7.90
C VAL A 257 18.24 10.91 -8.29
N GLN A 258 18.60 10.99 -9.58
CA GLN A 258 19.99 10.96 -10.04
C GLN A 258 20.76 12.27 -9.80
N ASP A 259 20.07 13.42 -9.80
CA ASP A 259 20.67 14.73 -9.54
C ASP A 259 20.55 15.17 -8.06
N GLY A 260 19.71 14.48 -7.28
CA GLY A 260 19.40 14.79 -5.88
C GLY A 260 20.21 13.98 -4.86
N ASP A 261 20.78 12.85 -5.28
CA ASP A 261 21.87 12.19 -4.55
C ASP A 261 23.20 12.74 -5.10
N GLY A 262 23.63 13.88 -4.53
CA GLY A 262 25.07 14.09 -4.43
C GLY A 262 25.69 12.82 -3.82
N PRO A 263 26.85 12.36 -4.29
CA PRO A 263 27.45 11.11 -3.85
C PRO A 263 27.83 11.24 -2.38
N GLN A 264 26.92 10.91 -1.46
CA GLN A 264 27.24 10.93 -0.05
C GLN A 264 26.86 9.70 0.75
N ASP A 265 26.10 8.72 0.23
CA ASP A 265 25.87 7.49 1.02
C ASP A 265 25.88 6.15 0.25
N GLU A 266 26.00 6.12 -1.09
CA GLU A 266 26.15 4.85 -1.83
C GLU A 266 27.50 4.66 -2.54
N GLU A 267 28.35 5.69 -2.62
CA GLU A 267 29.61 5.64 -3.39
C GLU A 267 30.82 5.03 -2.64
N GLN A 268 30.64 4.45 -1.45
CA GLN A 268 31.73 3.80 -0.70
C GLN A 268 31.41 2.37 -0.24
N ILE A 269 30.59 1.63 -0.99
CA ILE A 269 30.53 0.17 -0.84
C ILE A 269 31.25 -0.45 -2.02
N SER A 270 32.58 -0.45 -1.94
CA SER A 270 33.47 -1.02 -2.96
C SER A 270 33.69 -2.52 -2.77
N SER A 271 33.27 -3.06 -1.63
CA SER A 271 33.49 -4.43 -1.21
C SER A 271 32.33 -4.99 -0.37
N LEU A 272 32.17 -6.31 -0.35
CA LEU A 272 31.20 -7.00 0.51
C LEU A 272 31.39 -6.66 2.00
N SER A 273 32.62 -6.38 2.44
CA SER A 273 32.91 -5.95 3.82
C SER A 273 32.30 -4.58 4.15
N ASP A 274 32.28 -3.64 3.20
CA ASP A 274 31.68 -2.32 3.40
C ASP A 274 30.17 -2.44 3.54
N TYR A 275 29.55 -3.35 2.76
CA TYR A 275 28.13 -3.66 2.85
C TYR A 275 27.75 -4.26 4.21
N PHE A 276 28.54 -5.23 4.69
CA PHE A 276 28.33 -5.80 6.02
C PHE A 276 28.55 -4.78 7.13
N GLY A 277 29.54 -3.89 7.00
CA GLY A 277 29.77 -2.79 7.95
C GLY A 277 28.57 -1.85 8.05
N TYR A 278 28.02 -1.44 6.90
CA TYR A 278 26.82 -0.61 6.83
C TYR A 278 25.60 -1.29 7.44
N VAL A 279 25.34 -2.55 7.08
CA VAL A 279 24.20 -3.33 7.61
C VAL A 279 24.34 -3.55 9.11
N THR A 280 25.56 -3.81 9.61
CA THR A 280 25.84 -4.00 11.04
C THR A 280 25.64 -2.71 11.85
N ALA A 281 26.06 -1.56 11.31
CA ALA A 281 25.84 -0.26 11.95
C ALA A 281 24.34 0.08 12.04
N LYS A 282 23.59 -0.21 10.99
CA LYS A 282 22.13 0.01 10.93
C LYS A 282 21.36 -0.94 11.85
N THR A 283 21.76 -2.21 11.94
CA THR A 283 21.17 -3.17 12.89
C THR A 283 21.53 -2.88 14.34
N LYS A 284 22.70 -2.30 14.64
CA LYS A 284 23.07 -1.91 16.00
C LYS A 284 22.14 -0.85 16.62
N ALA A 285 21.49 -0.04 15.77
CA ALA A 285 20.51 0.94 16.20
C ALA A 285 19.13 0.33 16.52
N GLU A 286 18.82 -0.85 15.98
CA GLU A 286 17.47 -1.46 16.03
C GLU A 286 17.42 -2.77 16.83
N ASP A 287 18.50 -3.58 16.85
CA ASP A 287 18.60 -4.83 17.59
C ASP A 287 20.07 -5.21 17.89
N PRO A 288 20.54 -5.04 19.13
CA PRO A 288 21.93 -5.28 19.50
C PRO A 288 22.37 -6.75 19.42
N VAL A 289 21.43 -7.71 19.52
CA VAL A 289 21.76 -9.16 19.49
C VAL A 289 22.06 -9.61 18.06
N LEU A 290 21.36 -9.05 17.08
CA LEU A 290 21.59 -9.31 15.66
C LEU A 290 22.88 -8.65 15.16
N SER A 291 23.26 -7.51 15.76
CA SER A 291 24.51 -6.80 15.48
C SER A 291 25.76 -7.62 15.80
N ASP A 292 25.78 -8.32 16.94
CA ASP A 292 26.91 -9.17 17.33
C ASP A 292 27.08 -10.39 16.38
N LEU A 293 25.97 -10.92 15.88
CA LEU A 293 25.97 -12.07 14.96
C LEU A 293 26.47 -11.67 13.56
N LEU A 294 26.09 -10.48 13.09
CA LEU A 294 26.58 -9.90 11.82
C LEU A 294 28.05 -9.46 11.90
N ALA A 295 28.49 -8.94 13.04
CA ALA A 295 29.89 -8.61 13.29
C ALA A 295 30.79 -9.87 13.27
N GLY A 296 30.29 -11.02 13.76
CA GLY A 296 31.01 -12.29 13.65
C GLY A 296 31.18 -12.79 12.22
N LEU A 297 30.17 -12.55 11.36
CA LEU A 297 30.19 -12.95 9.95
C LEU A 297 31.12 -12.08 9.10
N SER A 298 31.21 -10.77 9.37
CA SER A 298 32.13 -9.88 8.66
C SER A 298 33.61 -10.24 8.91
N VAL A 299 33.94 -10.69 10.12
CA VAL A 299 35.29 -11.18 10.48
C VAL A 299 35.62 -12.51 9.79
N ALA A 300 34.62 -13.36 9.53
CA ALA A 300 34.79 -14.63 8.82
C ALA A 300 34.94 -14.42 7.30
N ALA A 301 34.26 -13.43 6.72
CA ALA A 301 34.34 -13.11 5.30
C ALA A 301 35.68 -12.51 4.86
N GLY A 302 36.40 -11.82 5.76
CA GLY A 302 37.74 -11.26 5.49
C GLY A 302 38.91 -12.26 5.56
N LYS A 303 38.64 -13.57 5.72
CA LYS A 303 39.66 -14.63 5.84
C LYS A 303 39.73 -15.59 4.63
N PHE A 304 39.12 -15.25 3.51
CA PHE A 304 39.26 -15.98 2.24
C PHE A 304 39.96 -15.11 1.19
#